data_AF-A0A482XJ91-F1
#
_entry.id   AF-A0A482XJ91-F1
#
_cell.length_a   1.000
_cell.length_b   1.000
_cell.length_c   1.000
_cell.angle_alpha   90.00
_cell.angle_beta   90.00
_cell.angle_gamma   90.00
#
_symmetry.space_group_name_H-M   'P 1'
#
loop_
_entity.id
_entity.type
_entity.pdbx_description
1 polymer ?
#
loop_
_entity_poly.entity_id
_entity_poly.type
_entity_poly.pdbx_seq_one_letter_code
_entity_poly.pdbx_strand_id
1 'polypeptide(L)'
;MMSALKNSGCPIDIRRHIACEPCDKSVTGGYDPVMNQIVVCNETSKNIVPGVLAHEMIHMFDYCVHKVDFKNIDHVACTEIRAANLTHCSFMSAFMQGDVTPFNFKNLHQDCVKTKALHSILAVRDVTEEEAVAVIERVFPKCYADLEPIGRRLKRGSNDIDKAYREGFYYGYV
;
A
#
# COMPACT_ATOMS: atom_id res chain seq x y z
N MET A 1 0.85 -7.82 -9.38
CA MET A 1 0.11 -6.54 -9.54
C MET A 1 -0.39 -6.31 -10.96
N MET A 2 0.46 -6.14 -11.97
CA MET A 2 -0.01 -5.87 -13.35
C MET A 2 -0.98 -6.91 -13.89
N SER A 3 -0.70 -8.21 -13.71
CA SER A 3 -1.60 -9.29 -14.11
C SER A 3 -2.93 -9.27 -13.33
N ALA A 4 -2.91 -8.89 -12.06
CA ALA A 4 -4.12 -8.76 -11.24
C ALA A 4 -5.00 -7.59 -11.71
N LEU A 5 -4.40 -6.44 -12.00
CA LEU A 5 -5.07 -5.26 -12.57
C LEU A 5 -5.71 -5.60 -13.92
N LYS A 6 -4.96 -6.27 -14.82
CA LYS A 6 -5.49 -6.75 -16.10
C LYS A 6 -6.68 -7.70 -15.91
N ASN A 7 -6.55 -8.69 -15.04
CA ASN A 7 -7.61 -9.66 -14.78
C ASN A 7 -8.87 -9.02 -14.16
N SER A 8 -8.69 -7.91 -13.43
CA SER A 8 -9.78 -7.15 -12.81
C SER A 8 -10.43 -6.12 -13.73
N GLY A 9 -10.06 -6.09 -15.02
CA GLY A 9 -10.64 -5.18 -16.01
C GLY A 9 -10.00 -3.79 -16.09
N CYS A 10 -8.86 -3.58 -15.43
CA CYS A 10 -8.09 -2.32 -15.48
C CYS A 10 -6.65 -2.58 -15.93
N PRO A 11 -6.43 -2.98 -17.19
CA PRO A 11 -5.08 -3.22 -17.71
C PRO A 11 -4.24 -1.95 -17.65
N ILE A 12 -2.98 -2.10 -17.23
CA ILE A 12 -2.04 -0.99 -17.11
C ILE A 12 -1.08 -0.98 -18.32
N ASP A 13 -0.96 0.18 -18.97
CA ASP A 13 0.14 0.49 -19.89
C ASP A 13 1.15 1.36 -19.15
N ILE A 14 2.37 0.85 -18.96
CA ILE A 14 3.45 1.52 -18.25
C ILE A 14 3.71 2.92 -18.83
N ARG A 15 3.63 3.11 -20.15
CA ARG A 15 3.90 4.40 -20.80
C ARG A 15 2.84 5.46 -20.52
N ARG A 16 1.62 5.03 -20.17
CA ARG A 16 0.49 5.92 -19.89
C ARG A 16 0.23 6.09 -18.39
N HIS A 17 0.41 5.03 -17.62
CA HIS A 17 -0.05 4.96 -16.23
C HIS A 17 1.08 5.06 -15.22
N ILE A 18 2.35 5.14 -15.65
CA ILE A 18 3.47 5.40 -14.75
C ILE A 18 4.21 6.63 -15.27
N ALA A 19 4.33 7.65 -14.41
CA ALA A 19 5.12 8.85 -14.66
C ALA A 19 6.20 9.01 -13.59
N CYS A 20 7.27 9.71 -13.96
CA CYS A 20 8.33 10.11 -13.05
C CYS A 20 8.33 11.64 -13.01
N GLU A 21 8.10 12.23 -11.84
CA GLU A 21 7.91 13.68 -11.72
C GLU A 21 8.72 14.24 -10.53
N PRO A 22 9.11 15.52 -10.56
CA PRO A 22 9.65 16.19 -9.38
C PRO A 22 8.56 16.29 -8.29
N CYS A 23 8.92 15.95 -7.06
CA CYS A 23 8.00 16.03 -5.92
C CYS A 23 8.60 16.81 -4.75
N ASP A 24 7.77 17.06 -3.73
CA ASP A 24 8.28 17.43 -2.42
C ASP A 24 9.11 16.28 -1.81
N LYS A 25 10.15 16.62 -1.04
CA LYS A 25 11.08 15.64 -0.45
C LYS A 25 10.44 14.76 0.62
N SER A 26 9.25 15.11 1.10
CA SER A 26 8.50 14.32 2.09
C SER A 26 7.78 13.11 1.50
N VAL A 27 7.65 13.02 0.17
CA VAL A 27 6.93 11.95 -0.52
C VAL A 27 7.82 11.20 -1.50
N THR A 28 7.46 9.95 -1.81
CA THR A 28 8.21 9.08 -2.74
C THR A 28 7.40 8.71 -3.99
N GLY A 29 6.10 8.96 -3.97
CA GLY A 29 5.19 8.76 -5.08
C GLY A 29 3.74 9.02 -4.67
N GLY A 30 2.81 8.71 -5.58
CA GLY A 30 1.38 8.78 -5.32
C GLY A 30 0.57 8.24 -6.49
N TYR A 31 -0.71 7.94 -6.24
CA TYR A 31 -1.67 7.57 -7.27
C TYR A 31 -2.67 8.72 -7.50
N ASP A 32 -2.74 9.19 -8.74
CA ASP A 32 -3.75 10.15 -9.20
C ASP A 32 -4.95 9.40 -9.82
N PRO A 33 -6.13 9.38 -9.16
CA PRO A 33 -7.33 8.76 -9.70
C PRO A 33 -7.94 9.51 -10.89
N VAL A 34 -7.64 10.80 -11.07
CA VAL A 34 -8.19 11.63 -12.15
C VAL A 34 -7.50 11.28 -13.47
N MET A 35 -6.17 11.30 -13.50
CA MET A 35 -5.40 10.87 -14.67
C MET A 35 -5.23 9.35 -14.76
N ASN A 36 -5.64 8.61 -13.73
CA ASN A 36 -5.40 7.19 -13.53
C ASN A 36 -3.90 6.86 -13.71
N GLN A 37 -3.04 7.51 -12.92
CA GLN A 37 -1.60 7.45 -13.09
C GLN A 37 -0.89 7.28 -11.75
N ILE A 38 0.13 6.43 -11.74
CA ILE A 38 1.10 6.32 -10.65
C ILE A 38 2.24 7.29 -10.95
N VAL A 39 2.51 8.17 -10.00
CA VAL A 39 3.65 9.08 -10.02
C VAL A 39 4.73 8.53 -9.11
N VAL A 40 5.95 8.41 -9.63
CA VAL A 40 7.16 8.11 -8.84
C VAL A 40 7.99 9.37 -8.77
N CYS A 41 8.42 9.76 -7.57
CA CYS A 41 9.18 10.99 -7.41
C CYS A 41 10.63 10.82 -7.88
N ASN A 42 11.17 11.77 -8.64
CA ASN A 42 12.50 11.74 -9.24
C ASN A 42 13.62 11.47 -8.23
N GLU A 43 13.48 12.01 -7.02
CA GLU A 43 14.44 11.91 -5.92
C GLU A 43 14.41 10.53 -5.23
N THR A 44 13.45 9.68 -5.59
CA THR A 44 13.30 8.35 -5.01
C THR A 44 14.45 7.44 -5.41
N SER A 45 15.16 6.91 -4.42
CA SER A 45 16.25 5.97 -4.67
C SER A 45 15.75 4.70 -5.38
N LYS A 46 16.54 4.21 -6.34
CA LYS A 46 16.21 3.05 -7.20
C LYS A 46 15.79 1.79 -6.42
N ASN A 47 16.35 1.58 -5.23
CA ASN A 47 16.03 0.43 -4.37
C ASN A 47 14.65 0.54 -3.68
N ILE A 48 14.05 1.73 -3.62
CA ILE A 48 12.75 2.00 -2.98
C ILE A 48 11.62 1.99 -4.03
N VAL A 49 11.92 2.36 -5.29
CA VAL A 49 10.97 2.43 -6.41
C VAL A 49 10.04 1.21 -6.51
N PRO A 50 10.51 -0.06 -6.42
CA PRO A 50 9.61 -1.21 -6.50
C PRO A 50 8.55 -1.23 -5.39
N GLY A 51 8.90 -0.77 -4.19
CA GLY A 51 7.98 -0.68 -3.06
C GLY A 51 6.96 0.45 -3.23
N VAL A 52 7.37 1.59 -3.80
CA VAL A 52 6.46 2.68 -4.17
C VAL A 52 5.48 2.20 -5.24
N LEU A 53 5.98 1.64 -6.34
CA LEU A 53 5.13 1.12 -7.41
C LEU A 53 4.14 0.07 -6.91
N ALA A 54 4.57 -0.86 -6.05
CA ALA A 54 3.68 -1.85 -5.48
C ALA A 54 2.57 -1.19 -4.62
N HIS A 55 2.93 -0.21 -3.80
CA HIS A 55 2.00 0.55 -2.96
C HIS A 55 0.96 1.29 -3.80
N GLU A 56 1.41 2.09 -4.77
CA GLU A 56 0.51 2.85 -5.63
C GLU A 56 -0.35 1.96 -6.54
N MET A 57 0.15 0.78 -6.93
CA MET A 57 -0.66 -0.22 -7.64
C MET A 57 -1.79 -0.80 -6.78
N ILE A 58 -1.67 -0.81 -5.44
CA ILE A 58 -2.79 -1.18 -4.56
C ILE A 58 -3.87 -0.10 -4.61
N HIS A 59 -3.51 1.19 -4.54
CA HIS A 59 -4.49 2.26 -4.70
C HIS A 59 -5.19 2.21 -6.06
N MET A 60 -4.44 1.98 -7.14
CA MET A 60 -5.02 1.80 -8.47
C MET A 60 -5.96 0.58 -8.53
N PHE A 61 -5.59 -0.53 -7.90
CA PHE A 61 -6.44 -1.71 -7.81
C PHE A 61 -7.73 -1.43 -7.02
N ASP A 62 -7.62 -0.74 -5.89
CA ASP A 62 -8.76 -0.41 -5.04
C ASP A 62 -9.71 0.58 -5.72
N TYR A 63 -9.17 1.56 -6.44
CA TYR A 63 -9.98 2.46 -7.26
C TYR A 63 -10.75 1.70 -8.35
N CYS A 64 -10.07 0.77 -9.03
CA CYS A 64 -10.65 -0.06 -10.09
C CYS A 64 -11.72 -1.03 -9.58
N VAL A 65 -11.42 -1.80 -8.53
CA VAL A 65 -12.23 -2.93 -8.07
C VAL A 65 -13.20 -2.51 -6.97
N HIS A 66 -12.69 -1.81 -5.96
CA HIS A 66 -13.46 -1.41 -4.77
C HIS A 66 -14.16 -0.05 -4.93
N LYS A 67 -13.95 0.64 -6.06
CA LYS A 67 -14.56 1.95 -6.36
C LYS A 67 -14.31 2.95 -5.23
N VAL A 68 -13.05 2.99 -4.76
CA VAL A 68 -12.60 3.93 -3.72
C VAL A 68 -13.00 5.36 -4.08
N ASP A 69 -13.56 6.05 -3.09
CA ASP A 69 -13.91 7.46 -3.17
C ASP A 69 -12.88 8.23 -2.38
N PHE A 70 -11.94 8.87 -3.08
CA PHE A 70 -10.90 9.69 -2.46
C PHE A 70 -11.46 11.02 -1.90
N LYS A 71 -12.77 11.19 -1.71
CA LYS A 71 -13.34 12.24 -0.85
C LYS A 71 -13.81 11.68 0.48
N ASN A 72 -14.00 10.37 0.58
CA ASN A 72 -14.40 9.69 1.80
C ASN A 72 -13.16 9.24 2.59
N ILE A 73 -12.99 9.79 3.79
CA ILE A 73 -11.82 9.51 4.63
C ILE A 73 -11.72 8.03 5.04
N ASP A 74 -12.84 7.30 5.17
CA ASP A 74 -12.84 5.88 5.48
C ASP A 74 -12.28 5.07 4.31
N HIS A 75 -12.59 5.48 3.08
CA HIS A 75 -12.08 4.83 1.87
C HIS A 75 -10.58 5.08 1.72
N VAL A 76 -10.13 6.32 1.98
CA VAL A 76 -8.71 6.70 2.01
C VAL A 76 -7.98 5.85 3.05
N ALA A 77 -8.43 5.84 4.30
CA ALA A 77 -7.80 5.06 5.35
C ALA A 77 -7.74 3.57 5.02
N CYS A 78 -8.81 3.01 4.45
CA CYS A 78 -8.85 1.60 4.09
C CYS A 78 -7.82 1.25 3.01
N THR A 79 -7.69 2.07 1.95
CA THR A 79 -6.72 1.80 0.89
C THR A 79 -5.28 2.00 1.36
N GLU A 80 -5.02 2.97 2.25
CA GLU A 80 -3.70 3.15 2.90
C GLU A 80 -3.33 1.95 3.79
N ILE A 81 -4.28 1.43 4.58
CA ILE A 81 -4.09 0.22 5.39
C ILE A 81 -3.72 -0.96 4.49
N ARG A 82 -4.46 -1.17 3.39
CA ARG A 82 -4.21 -2.26 2.44
C ARG A 82 -2.83 -2.11 1.79
N ALA A 83 -2.49 -0.92 1.31
CA ALA A 83 -1.22 -0.64 0.67
C ALA A 83 -0.05 -0.89 1.63
N ALA A 84 -0.11 -0.36 2.85
CA ALA A 84 0.93 -0.56 3.87
C ALA A 84 1.05 -2.04 4.31
N ASN A 85 -0.08 -2.72 4.51
CA ASN A 85 -0.16 -4.15 4.91
C ASN A 85 0.48 -5.07 3.87
N LEU A 86 0.32 -4.76 2.60
CA LEU A 86 0.75 -5.64 1.51
C LEU A 86 2.18 -5.35 1.01
N THR A 87 2.71 -4.13 1.23
CA THR A 87 3.91 -3.68 0.49
C THR A 87 5.03 -3.09 1.35
N HIS A 88 4.76 -2.49 2.52
CA HIS A 88 5.76 -1.69 3.25
C HIS A 88 6.21 -2.30 4.57
N CYS A 89 5.32 -2.98 5.30
CA CYS A 89 5.60 -3.48 6.64
C CYS A 89 6.23 -4.88 6.63
N SER A 90 7.54 -4.96 6.39
CA SER A 90 8.28 -6.21 6.67
C SER A 90 8.82 -6.23 8.10
N PHE A 91 8.71 -7.36 8.80
CA PHE A 91 9.18 -7.54 10.20
C PHE A 91 10.64 -7.11 10.46
N MET A 92 11.48 -6.97 9.42
CA MET A 92 12.88 -6.53 9.54
C MET A 92 13.02 -5.05 9.98
N SER A 93 12.04 -4.18 9.69
CA SER A 93 12.11 -2.76 10.11
C SER A 93 11.80 -2.57 11.59
N ALA A 94 11.06 -3.51 12.21
CA ALA A 94 10.72 -3.46 13.64
C ALA A 94 11.90 -3.82 14.55
N PHE A 95 12.82 -4.68 14.10
CA PHE A 95 13.98 -5.08 14.90
C PHE A 95 15.08 -3.99 14.94
N MET A 96 15.16 -3.16 13.90
CA MET A 96 16.12 -2.04 13.79
C MET A 96 15.66 -0.77 14.50
N GLN A 97 14.39 -0.68 14.90
CA GLN A 97 13.82 0.45 15.65
C GLN A 97 13.84 0.24 17.18
N GLY A 98 14.37 -0.88 17.69
CA GLY A 98 14.63 -1.08 19.12
C GLY A 98 13.44 -1.50 19.98
N ASP A 99 12.25 -1.67 19.40
CA ASP A 99 11.00 -1.84 20.15
C ASP A 99 10.50 -3.30 20.22
N VAL A 100 11.30 -4.30 20.64
CA VAL A 100 10.65 -5.58 21.01
C VAL A 100 11.36 -6.55 21.95
N THR A 101 10.56 -7.08 22.88
CA THR A 101 10.70 -8.39 23.52
C THR A 101 9.94 -9.49 22.75
N PRO A 102 10.28 -10.79 22.90
CA PRO A 102 9.72 -11.89 22.10
C PRO A 102 8.20 -12.14 22.17
N PHE A 103 7.47 -11.43 23.03
CA PHE A 103 6.05 -11.67 23.29
C PHE A 103 5.10 -10.74 22.51
N ASN A 104 5.59 -9.66 21.88
CA ASN A 104 4.74 -8.64 21.24
C ASN A 104 4.72 -8.69 19.69
N PHE A 105 5.24 -9.77 19.09
CA PHE A 105 5.44 -9.87 17.64
C PHE A 105 4.17 -9.78 16.78
N LYS A 106 3.00 -10.15 17.30
CA LYS A 106 1.73 -10.08 16.56
C LYS A 106 1.22 -8.64 16.37
N ASN A 107 1.58 -7.72 17.26
CA ASN A 107 1.12 -6.34 17.22
C ASN A 107 2.03 -5.47 16.34
N LEU A 108 3.35 -5.73 16.33
CA LEU A 108 4.33 -4.98 15.53
C LEU A 108 3.93 -4.68 14.08
N HIS A 109 3.42 -5.68 13.36
CA HIS A 109 3.02 -5.48 11.97
C HIS A 109 1.76 -4.60 11.88
N GLN A 110 0.79 -4.81 12.76
CA GLN A 110 -0.42 -3.99 12.81
C GLN A 110 -0.06 -2.54 13.15
N ASP A 111 0.81 -2.34 14.14
CA ASP A 111 1.28 -1.02 14.55
C ASP A 111 2.01 -0.32 13.40
N CYS A 112 2.90 -1.02 12.69
CA CYS A 112 3.54 -0.49 11.47
C CYS A 112 2.51 -0.05 10.42
N VAL A 113 1.49 -0.87 10.16
CA VAL A 113 0.45 -0.56 9.17
C VAL A 113 -0.38 0.66 9.61
N LYS A 114 -0.78 0.73 10.87
CA LYS A 114 -1.53 1.87 11.43
C LYS A 114 -0.71 3.16 11.35
N THR A 115 0.55 3.14 11.76
CA THR A 115 1.45 4.31 11.70
C THR A 115 1.65 4.78 10.26
N LYS A 116 1.83 3.85 9.31
CA LYS A 116 1.97 4.21 7.88
C LYS A 116 0.70 4.82 7.32
N ALA A 117 -0.46 4.21 7.59
CA ALA A 117 -1.74 4.76 7.16
C ALA A 117 -1.98 6.16 7.76
N LEU A 118 -1.63 6.37 9.03
CA LEU A 118 -1.74 7.66 9.70
C LEU A 118 -0.92 8.74 8.99
N HIS A 119 0.35 8.46 8.71
CA HIS A 119 1.21 9.41 7.98
C HIS A 119 0.68 9.72 6.58
N SER A 120 0.18 8.72 5.85
CA SER A 120 -0.40 8.95 4.53
C SER A 120 -1.64 9.84 4.59
N ILE A 121 -2.57 9.58 5.53
CA ILE A 121 -3.79 10.38 5.71
C ILE A 121 -3.44 11.83 6.05
N LEU A 122 -2.56 12.06 7.04
CA LEU A 122 -2.16 13.40 7.46
C LEU A 122 -1.42 14.17 6.37
N ALA A 123 -0.75 13.49 5.43
CA ALA A 123 -0.09 14.13 4.31
C ALA A 123 -1.07 14.64 3.24
N VAL A 124 -2.28 14.06 3.14
CA VAL A 124 -3.23 14.35 2.05
C VAL A 124 -4.58 14.89 2.51
N ARG A 125 -4.85 14.92 3.83
CA ARG A 125 -6.08 15.42 4.44
C ARG A 125 -5.80 16.46 5.50
N ASP A 126 -6.67 17.46 5.54
CA ASP A 126 -6.74 18.43 6.61
C ASP A 126 -7.65 17.89 7.73
N VAL A 127 -7.10 16.97 8.53
CA VAL A 127 -7.76 16.38 9.72
C VAL A 127 -6.78 16.32 10.87
N THR A 128 -7.29 16.26 12.10
CA THR A 128 -6.43 16.09 13.27
C THR A 128 -5.90 14.66 13.36
N GLU A 129 -4.80 14.48 14.09
CA GLU A 129 -4.24 13.15 14.35
C GLU A 129 -5.26 12.23 15.04
N GLU A 130 -6.03 12.77 16.00
CA GLU A 130 -7.06 12.02 16.72
C GLU A 130 -8.18 11.55 15.80
N GLU A 131 -8.61 12.41 14.87
CA GLU A 131 -9.62 12.05 13.86
C GLU A 131 -9.09 10.96 12.94
N ALA A 132 -7.87 11.10 12.44
CA ALA A 132 -7.25 10.11 11.56
C ALA A 132 -7.09 8.75 12.26
N VAL A 133 -6.66 8.73 13.53
CA VAL A 133 -6.57 7.50 14.35
C VAL A 133 -7.94 6.87 14.53
N ALA A 134 -8.98 7.66 14.83
CA ALA A 134 -10.34 7.14 14.99
C ALA A 134 -10.89 6.50 13.71
N VAL A 135 -10.62 7.11 12.54
CA VAL A 135 -10.97 6.55 11.24
C VAL A 135 -10.21 5.24 10.98
N ILE A 136 -8.90 5.22 11.22
CA ILE A 136 -8.06 4.02 11.05
C ILE A 136 -8.62 2.89 11.89
N GLU A 137 -8.79 3.07 13.19
CA GLU A 137 -9.30 2.02 14.09
C GLU A 137 -10.68 1.50 13.66
N ARG A 138 -11.55 2.39 13.17
CA ARG A 138 -12.88 2.02 12.67
C ARG A 138 -12.82 1.07 11.48
N VAL A 139 -11.94 1.32 10.50
CA VAL A 139 -11.88 0.51 9.27
C VAL A 139 -10.86 -0.64 9.33
N PHE A 140 -9.91 -0.58 10.28
CA PHE A 140 -8.76 -1.48 10.36
C PHE A 140 -9.13 -2.98 10.33
N PRO A 141 -10.10 -3.50 11.11
CA PRO A 141 -10.39 -4.94 11.14
C PRO A 141 -10.77 -5.50 9.78
N LYS A 142 -11.49 -4.71 8.96
CA LYS A 142 -11.89 -5.11 7.62
C LYS A 142 -10.72 -4.98 6.65
N CYS A 143 -10.08 -3.82 6.60
CA CYS A 143 -9.09 -3.49 5.58
C CYS A 143 -7.76 -4.23 5.77
N TYR A 144 -7.39 -4.53 7.01
CA TYR A 144 -6.18 -5.28 7.32
C TYR A 144 -6.31 -6.79 7.05
N ALA A 145 -7.53 -7.33 7.17
CA ALA A 145 -7.82 -8.74 6.89
C ALA A 145 -7.86 -9.04 5.39
N ASP A 146 -8.13 -8.02 4.58
CA ASP A 146 -8.14 -8.11 3.13
C ASP A 146 -6.70 -8.17 2.58
N LEU A 147 -6.43 -9.22 1.79
CA LEU A 147 -5.12 -9.47 1.19
C LEU A 147 -5.12 -9.36 -0.33
N GLU A 148 -6.25 -9.00 -0.95
CA GLU A 148 -6.29 -8.84 -2.39
C GLU A 148 -5.43 -7.65 -2.86
N PRO A 149 -4.82 -7.73 -4.04
CA PRO A 149 -4.78 -8.87 -4.96
C PRO A 149 -3.60 -9.83 -4.71
N ILE A 150 -2.72 -9.53 -3.76
CA ILE A 150 -1.47 -10.29 -3.56
C ILE A 150 -1.73 -11.66 -2.91
N GLY A 151 -2.73 -11.74 -2.03
CA GLY A 151 -3.11 -12.93 -1.27
C GLY A 151 -2.19 -13.25 -0.09
N ARG A 152 -1.16 -12.43 0.17
CA ARG A 152 -0.11 -12.69 1.16
C ARG A 152 0.50 -11.39 1.66
N ARG A 153 0.82 -11.34 2.96
CA ARG A 153 1.67 -10.29 3.55
C ARG A 153 3.14 -10.57 3.25
N LEU A 154 3.82 -9.66 2.56
CA LEU A 154 5.17 -9.88 2.04
C LEU A 154 6.23 -9.59 3.12
N LYS A 155 7.00 -10.61 3.52
CA LYS A 155 8.13 -10.44 4.43
C LYS A 155 9.45 -10.28 3.66
N ARG A 156 10.14 -9.15 3.84
CA ARG A 156 11.50 -8.95 3.30
C ARG A 156 12.46 -10.00 3.84
N GLY A 157 13.38 -10.46 2.99
CA GLY A 157 14.33 -11.53 3.32
C GLY A 157 13.73 -12.93 3.35
N SER A 158 12.48 -13.10 2.88
CA SER A 158 11.82 -14.40 2.74
C SER A 158 11.43 -14.66 1.29
N ASN A 159 11.00 -15.89 1.01
CA ASN A 159 10.47 -16.30 -0.30
C ASN A 159 9.01 -15.86 -0.52
N ASP A 160 8.43 -15.00 0.35
CA ASP A 160 7.02 -14.62 0.24
C ASP A 160 6.71 -13.85 -1.06
N ILE A 161 7.67 -13.09 -1.60
CA ILE A 161 7.50 -12.39 -2.89
C ILE A 161 7.40 -13.40 -4.03
N ASP A 162 8.31 -14.38 -4.08
CA ASP A 162 8.29 -15.43 -5.10
C ASP A 162 7.06 -16.31 -4.98
N LYS A 163 6.64 -16.63 -3.75
CA LYS A 163 5.41 -17.37 -3.49
C LYS A 163 4.20 -16.61 -3.97
N ALA A 164 4.04 -15.33 -3.62
CA ALA A 164 2.94 -14.50 -4.08
C ALA A 164 2.88 -14.42 -5.62
N TYR A 165 4.04 -14.33 -6.28
CA TYR A 165 4.12 -14.37 -7.74
C TYR A 165 3.61 -15.70 -8.32
N ARG A 166 4.07 -16.85 -7.78
CA ARG A 166 3.64 -18.19 -8.23
C ARG A 166 2.18 -18.48 -7.90
N GLU A 167 1.71 -18.01 -6.76
CA GLU A 167 0.33 -18.13 -6.30
C GLU A 167 -0.64 -17.31 -7.16
N GLY A 168 -0.14 -16.31 -7.90
CA GLY A 168 -0.92 -15.51 -8.86
C GLY A 168 -1.78 -16.33 -9.82
N PHE A 169 -1.27 -17.49 -10.26
CA PHE A 169 -2.02 -18.40 -11.13
C PHE A 169 -3.33 -18.90 -10.50
N TYR A 170 -3.36 -19.12 -9.17
CA TYR A 170 -4.58 -19.54 -8.47
C TYR A 170 -5.67 -18.47 -8.45
N TYR A 171 -5.30 -17.20 -8.67
CA TYR A 171 -6.22 -16.07 -8.80
C TYR A 171 -6.56 -15.75 -10.27
N GLY A 172 -6.14 -16.59 -11.21
CA GLY A 172 -6.36 -16.35 -12.65
C GLY A 172 -5.47 -15.27 -13.25
N TYR A 173 -4.37 -14.90 -12.56
CA TYR A 173 -3.41 -13.93 -13.09
C TYR A 173 -2.52 -14.64 -14.12
N VAL A 174 -2.89 -14.53 -15.40
CA VAL A 174 -2.18 -15.13 -16.54
C VAL A 174 -1.44 -14.07 -17.37
#